data_AF-A0A6L7ABU6-F1
#
_entry.id   AF-A0A6L7ABU6-F1
#
_cell.length_a   1.000
_cell.length_b   1.000
_cell.length_c   1.000
_cell.angle_alpha   90.00
_cell.angle_beta   90.00
_cell.angle_gamma   90.00
#
_symmetry.space_group_name_H-M   'P 1'
#
loop_
_entity.id
_entity.type
_entity.pdbx_description
1 polymer ?
#
loop_
_entity_poly.entity_id
_entity_poly.type
_entity_poly.pdbx_seq_one_letter_code
_entity_poly.pdbx_strand_id
1 'polypeptide(L)' 'MLNMGFLDTIPLTLAGKDVIGQAQTGTGKTAAFGLPILENIDLDNKNIQALIVSPTRELAIQTADELKKLGHDNVRAGNR' A
#
# COMPACT_ATOMS: atom_id res chain seq x y z
N MET A 1 10.69 -19.71 9.24
CA MET A 1 10.14 -18.39 8.92
C MET A 1 11.00 -17.80 7.81
N LEU A 2 10.54 -17.85 6.56
CA LEU A 2 11.32 -17.38 5.41
C LEU A 2 11.42 -15.86 5.48
N ASN A 3 12.64 -15.32 5.53
CA ASN A 3 12.91 -13.90 5.48
C ASN A 3 12.81 -13.45 4.01
N MET A 4 11.59 -13.38 3.50
CA MET A 4 11.31 -12.98 2.12
C MET A 4 11.48 -11.46 2.00
N GLY A 5 12.16 -11.02 0.95
CA GLY A 5 12.39 -9.60 0.70
C GLY A 5 11.07 -8.89 0.47
N PHE A 6 10.96 -7.65 0.95
CA PHE A 6 9.72 -6.87 0.90
C PHE A 6 9.12 -6.69 -0.52
N LEU A 7 9.96 -6.61 -1.55
CA LEU A 7 9.54 -6.55 -2.96
C LEU A 7 8.80 -7.83 -3.42
N ASP A 8 9.10 -8.97 -2.80
CA ASP A 8 8.50 -10.27 -3.15
C ASP A 8 7.03 -10.35 -2.72
N THR A 9 6.56 -9.40 -1.90
CA THR A 9 5.18 -9.35 -1.41
C THR A 9 4.21 -8.68 -2.38
N ILE A 10 4.69 -7.79 -3.26
CA ILE A 10 3.85 -7.02 -4.19
C ILE A 10 3.06 -7.91 -5.17
N PRO A 11 3.65 -8.93 -5.82
CA PRO A 11 2.90 -9.82 -6.71
C PRO A 11 1.82 -10.63 -5.97
N LEU A 12 2.07 -10.98 -4.70
CA LEU A 12 1.13 -11.77 -3.89
C LEU A 12 -0.07 -10.94 -3.46
N THR A 13 0.16 -9.68 -3.04
CA THR A 13 -0.91 -8.77 -2.65
C THR A 13 -1.74 -8.33 -3.86
N LEU A 14 -1.14 -8.11 -5.02
CA LEU A 14 -1.86 -7.89 -6.29
C LEU A 14 -2.73 -9.09 -6.69
N ALA A 15 -2.33 -10.31 -6.35
CA ALA A 15 -3.12 -11.53 -6.56
C ALA A 15 -4.22 -11.75 -5.48
N GLY A 16 -4.43 -10.78 -4.58
CA GLY A 16 -5.44 -10.84 -3.53
C GLY A 16 -5.13 -11.87 -2.43
N LYS A 17 -3.85 -12.23 -2.24
CA LYS A 17 -3.43 -13.15 -1.17
C LYS A 17 -3.14 -12.38 0.12
N ASP A 18 -3.43 -13.01 1.24
CA ASP A 18 -2.99 -12.53 2.55
C ASP A 18 -1.49 -12.71 2.71
N VAL A 19 -0.79 -11.67 3.16
CA VAL A 19 0.67 -11.65 3.26
C VAL A 19 1.10 -11.06 4.60
N ILE A 20 2.13 -11.67 5.21
CA ILE A 20 2.86 -11.10 6.33
C ILE A 20 4.24 -10.66 5.82
N GLY A 21 4.45 -9.35 5.75
CA GLY A 21 5.73 -8.76 5.34
C GLY A 21 6.52 -8.24 6.54
N GLN A 22 7.78 -8.63 6.65
CA GLN A 22 8.72 -8.05 7.62
C GLN A 22 9.77 -7.22 6.88
N ALA A 23 9.96 -5.97 7.29
CA ALA A 23 11.00 -5.13 6.72
C ALA A 23 11.53 -4.13 7.75
N GLN A 24 12.72 -3.58 7.55
CA GLN A 24 13.29 -2.54 8.41
C GLN A 24 12.60 -1.18 8.18
N THR A 25 12.64 -0.27 9.17
CA THR A 25 12.04 1.07 9.05
C THR A 25 12.68 1.84 7.89
N GLY A 26 11.89 2.59 7.12
CA GLY A 26 12.39 3.36 5.97
C GLY A 26 12.54 2.58 4.65
N THR A 27 12.17 1.29 4.58
CA THR A 27 12.36 0.46 3.37
C THR A 27 11.12 0.37 2.45
N GLY A 28 10.29 1.42 2.40
CA GLY A 28 9.15 1.46 1.46
C GLY A 28 7.92 0.64 1.86
N LYS A 29 7.77 0.23 3.14
CA LYS A 29 6.62 -0.55 3.66
C LYS A 29 5.26 -0.04 3.21
N THR A 30 5.07 1.27 3.27
CA THR A 30 3.83 1.93 2.86
C THR A 30 3.50 1.72 1.38
N ALA A 31 4.51 1.68 0.51
CA ALA A 31 4.29 1.50 -0.92
C ALA A 31 3.85 0.07 -1.26
N ALA A 32 4.35 -0.99 -0.61
CA ALA A 32 3.95 -2.35 -1.01
C ALA A 32 2.54 -2.77 -0.60
N PHE A 33 1.96 -2.17 0.44
CA PHE A 33 0.51 -2.32 0.65
C PHE A 33 -0.27 -1.21 -0.06
N GLY A 34 0.30 -0.02 -0.18
CA GLY A 34 -0.37 1.15 -0.76
C GLY A 34 -0.59 1.04 -2.27
N LEU A 35 0.42 0.62 -3.04
CA LEU A 35 0.30 0.51 -4.50
C LEU A 35 -0.75 -0.54 -4.90
N PRO A 36 -0.77 -1.77 -4.35
CA PRO A 36 -1.84 -2.72 -4.65
C PRO A 36 -3.23 -2.23 -4.24
N ILE A 37 -3.35 -1.49 -3.12
CA ILE A 37 -4.63 -0.87 -2.74
C ILE A 37 -5.05 0.15 -3.81
N LEU A 38 -4.16 1.09 -4.17
CA LEU A 38 -4.45 2.15 -5.14
C LEU A 38 -4.78 1.60 -6.53
N GLU A 39 -4.09 0.55 -6.98
CA GLU A 39 -4.31 -0.10 -8.28
C GLU A 39 -5.69 -0.79 -8.37
N ASN A 40 -6.21 -1.28 -7.25
CA ASN A 40 -7.47 -2.01 -7.19
C ASN A 40 -8.68 -1.13 -6.74
N ILE A 41 -8.47 0.16 -6.48
CA ILE A 41 -9.59 1.06 -6.14
C ILE A 41 -10.45 1.30 -7.37
N ASP A 42 -11.75 1.06 -7.22
CA ASP A 42 -12.77 1.46 -8.17
C ASP A 42 -13.18 2.92 -7.90
N LEU A 43 -12.87 3.82 -8.84
CA LEU A 43 -13.14 5.26 -8.71
C LEU A 43 -14.64 5.61 -8.81
N ASP A 44 -15.47 4.73 -9.37
CA ASP A 44 -16.91 4.93 -9.48
C ASP A 44 -17.66 4.48 -8.20
N ASN A 45 -16.99 3.69 -7.35
CA ASN A 45 -17.54 3.18 -6.10
C ASN A 45 -17.20 4.06 -4.89
N LYS A 46 -18.22 4.67 -4.28
CA LYS A 46 -18.07 5.58 -3.12
C LYS A 46 -18.02 4.89 -1.76
N ASN A 47 -18.11 3.56 -1.70
CA ASN A 47 -18.00 2.82 -0.45
C ASN A 47 -16.54 2.75 0.04
N ILE A 48 -16.33 2.35 1.29
CA ILE A 48 -14.98 2.09 1.83
C ILE A 48 -14.45 0.82 1.16
N GLN A 49 -13.30 0.92 0.49
CA GLN A 49 -12.69 -0.18 -0.27
C GLN A 49 -11.42 -0.75 0.37
N ALA A 50 -10.80 -0.03 1.31
CA ALA A 50 -9.61 -0.48 2.03
C ALA A 50 -9.58 0.08 3.46
N LEU A 51 -9.01 -0.69 4.38
CA LEU A 51 -8.78 -0.29 5.77
C LEU A 51 -7.32 -0.54 6.13
N ILE A 52 -6.65 0.49 6.65
CA ILE A 52 -5.30 0.40 7.18
C ILE A 52 -5.36 0.71 8.67
N VAL A 53 -4.84 -0.22 9.48
CA VAL A 53 -4.77 -0.07 10.93
C VAL A 53 -3.34 0.26 11.34
N SER A 54 -3.18 1.27 12.17
CA SER A 54 -1.88 1.70 12.69
C SER A 54 -1.89 1.67 14.22
N PRO A 55 -0.74 1.40 14.87
CA PRO A 55 -0.69 1.26 16.33
C PRO A 55 -0.76 2.60 17.07
N THR A 56 -0.49 3.73 16.39
CA THR A 56 -0.63 5.08 16.95
C THR A 56 -1.23 6.04 15.94
N ARG A 57 -1.78 7.16 16.44
CA ARG A 57 -2.37 8.22 15.61
C ARG A 57 -1.34 8.87 14.70
N GLU A 58 -0.15 9.11 15.21
CA GLU A 58 0.97 9.74 14.48
C GLU A 58 1.38 8.89 13.28
N LEU A 59 1.48 7.56 13.46
CA LEU A 59 1.81 6.63 12.38
C LEU A 59 0.69 6.51 11.35
N ALA A 60 -0.57 6.60 11.77
CA ALA A 60 -1.71 6.64 10.85
C ALA A 60 -1.64 7.87 9.93
N ILE A 61 -1.34 9.04 10.51
CA ILE A 61 -1.20 10.30 9.76
C ILE A 61 -0.04 10.20 8.77
N GLN A 62 1.13 9.74 9.21
CA GLN A 62 2.29 9.56 8.32
C GLN A 62 2.00 8.59 7.16
N THR A 63 1.28 7.51 7.44
CA THR A 63 0.87 6.54 6.42
C THR A 63 -0.10 7.16 5.41
N ALA A 64 -1.08 7.92 5.88
CA ALA A 64 -2.05 8.60 5.03
C ALA A 64 -1.40 9.64 4.11
N ASP A 65 -0.45 10.43 4.63
CA ASP A 65 0.27 11.42 3.84
C ASP A 65 1.12 10.78 2.75
N GLU A 66 1.74 9.63 3.05
CA GLU A 66 2.53 8.89 2.06
C GLU A 66 1.65 8.28 0.95
N LEU A 67 0.50 7.71 1.30
CA LEU A 67 -0.46 7.19 0.31
C LEU A 67 -0.99 8.28 -0.61
N LYS A 68 -1.22 9.50 -0.11
CA LYS A 68 -1.62 10.64 -0.94
C LYS A 68 -0.56 11.01 -1.97
N LYS A 69 0.72 11.00 -1.58
CA LYS A 69 1.83 11.25 -2.52
C LYS A 69 1.89 10.18 -3.61
N LEU A 70 1.84 8.91 -3.20
CA LEU A 70 1.85 7.76 -4.12
C LEU A 70 0.67 7.81 -5.10
N GLY A 71 -0.55 8.12 -4.63
CA GLY A 71 -1.72 8.25 -5.49
C GLY A 71 -1.58 9.38 -6.52
N HIS A 72 -1.05 10.52 -6.13
CA HIS A 72 -0.80 11.63 -7.07
C HIS A 72 0.24 11.28 -8.14
N ASP A 73 1.28 10.53 -7.78
CA ASP A 73 2.29 10.06 -8.73
C ASP A 73 1.75 8.94 -9.65
N ASN A 74 0.94 8.02 -9.13
CA ASN A 74 0.27 6.98 -9.92
C ASN A 74 -0.70 7.55 -10.95
N VAL A 75 -1.51 8.55 -10.59
CA VAL A 75 -2.43 9.23 -11.53
C VAL A 75 -1.67 9.88 -12.70
N ARG A 76 -0.43 10.34 -12.46
CA ARG A 76 0.43 10.89 -13.52
C ARG A 76 1.07 9.81 -14.39
N ALA A 77 1.31 8.63 -13.85
CA ALA A 77 1.91 7.51 -14.58
C ALA A 77 0.89 6.76 -15.45
N GLY A 78 -0.37 6.62 -15.00
CA GLY A 78 -1.43 5.87 -15.69
C GLY A 78 -2.12 6.59 -16.86
N ASN A 79 -1.71 7.82 -17.20
CA ASN A 79 -2.18 8.58 -18.38
C ASN A 79 -1.20 8.49 -19.57
N ARG A 80 -0.51 7.35 -19.73
CA ARG A 80 0.25 6.99 -20.94
C ARG A 80 -0.11 5.59 -21.41
#